data_AF-A0A7W1YGE4-F1
#
_entry.id   AF-A0A7W1YGE4-F1
#
_cell.length_a   1.000
_cell.length_b   1.000
_cell.length_c   1.000
_cell.angle_alpha   90.00
_cell.angle_beta   90.00
_cell.angle_gamma   90.00
#
_symmetry.space_group_name_H-M   'P 1'
#
loop_
_entity.id
_entity.type
_entity.pdbx_description
1 polymer ?
#
loop_
_entity_poly.entity_id
_entity_poly.type
_entity_poly.pdbx_seq_one_letter_code
_entity_poly.pdbx_strand_id
1 'polypeptide(L)'
;MTETKNAVTKKDIEAAQTAQAISKDEKHPMRKYGKQETHTVEGVDYTFQFPGVRHTQQIIDSAKLPGGVFGETNYNTAIMSDVIISPKVDWDYWEEHDGYGEVMALADNFLGRTLG
;
A
#
# COMPACT_ATOMS: atom_id res chain seq x y z
N MET A 1 -12.19 -31.19 -42.32
CA MET A 1 -12.45 -29.79 -41.90
C MET A 1 -13.63 -29.80 -40.96
N THR A 2 -13.44 -29.38 -39.71
CA THR A 2 -14.30 -28.46 -38.94
C THR A 2 -13.72 -28.34 -37.53
N GLU A 3 -13.08 -27.19 -37.27
CA GLU A 3 -12.62 -26.74 -35.95
C GLU A 3 -13.81 -26.43 -35.03
N THR A 4 -13.76 -26.95 -33.80
CA THR A 4 -14.68 -26.58 -32.72
C THR A 4 -14.17 -25.31 -32.05
N LYS A 5 -14.96 -24.24 -32.12
CA LYS A 5 -14.71 -22.94 -31.47
C LYS A 5 -14.93 -23.07 -29.96
N ASN A 6 -13.87 -22.95 -29.17
CA ASN A 6 -13.95 -22.83 -27.71
C ASN A 6 -14.49 -21.44 -27.33
N ALA A 7 -15.70 -21.39 -26.79
CA ALA A 7 -16.24 -20.22 -26.10
C ALA A 7 -15.75 -20.22 -24.65
N VAL A 8 -14.88 -19.27 -24.31
CA VAL A 8 -14.46 -19.03 -22.93
C VAL A 8 -15.55 -18.24 -22.22
N THR A 9 -16.04 -18.77 -21.09
CA THR A 9 -17.13 -18.20 -20.29
C THR A 9 -16.62 -17.11 -19.34
N LYS A 10 -17.46 -16.11 -19.04
CA LYS A 10 -17.12 -14.94 -18.18
C LYS A 10 -16.49 -15.29 -16.82
N LYS A 11 -16.77 -16.46 -16.25
CA LYS A 11 -16.17 -16.94 -14.98
C LYS A 11 -14.67 -17.21 -15.08
N ASP A 12 -14.18 -17.57 -16.27
CA ASP A 12 -12.77 -17.85 -16.49
C ASP A 12 -11.94 -16.56 -16.58
N ILE A 13 -12.60 -15.42 -16.85
CA ILE A 13 -11.94 -14.10 -16.96
C ILE A 13 -11.65 -13.53 -15.57
N GLU A 14 -12.55 -13.67 -14.60
CA GLU A 14 -12.32 -13.16 -13.24
C GLU A 14 -11.20 -13.91 -12.51
N ALA A 15 -11.20 -15.25 -12.57
CA ALA A 15 -10.14 -16.05 -11.96
C ALA A 15 -8.77 -15.84 -12.64
N ALA A 16 -8.76 -15.59 -13.96
CA ALA A 16 -7.54 -15.23 -14.68
C ALA A 16 -7.05 -13.81 -14.34
N GLN A 17 -7.94 -12.89 -14.00
CA GLN A 17 -7.58 -11.54 -13.56
C GLN A 17 -7.00 -11.53 -12.14
N THR A 18 -7.48 -12.40 -11.24
CA THR A 18 -6.91 -12.55 -9.88
C THR A 18 -5.54 -13.22 -9.90
N ALA A 19 -5.29 -14.15 -10.83
CA ALA A 19 -4.00 -14.85 -10.93
C ALA A 19 -2.92 -14.10 -11.74
N GLN A 20 -3.31 -13.23 -12.69
CA GLN A 20 -2.35 -12.48 -13.53
C GLN A 20 -1.97 -11.10 -12.96
N ALA A 21 -2.57 -10.67 -11.85
CA ALA A 21 -2.15 -9.45 -11.15
C ALA A 21 -0.86 -9.65 -10.31
N ILE A 22 -0.49 -10.90 -10.00
CA ILE A 22 0.66 -11.24 -9.14
C ILE A 22 1.98 -11.39 -9.94
N SER A 23 1.97 -11.26 -11.28
CA SER A 23 3.17 -11.46 -12.10
C SER A 23 3.41 -10.32 -13.10
N LYS A 24 3.58 -9.10 -12.59
CA LYS A 24 4.17 -7.97 -13.34
C LYS A 24 5.25 -7.19 -12.56
N ASP A 25 5.87 -7.78 -11.54
CA ASP A 25 7.04 -7.18 -10.89
C ASP A 25 8.37 -7.55 -11.58
N GLU A 26 8.34 -7.65 -12.91
CA GLU A 26 9.57 -7.50 -13.68
C GLU A 26 9.36 -6.45 -14.77
N LYS A 27 10.05 -5.33 -14.50
CA LYS A 27 10.39 -4.20 -15.38
C LYS A 27 9.35 -3.09 -15.36
N HIS A 28 9.73 -1.95 -14.77
CA HIS A 28 10.12 -0.78 -15.57
C HIS A 28 10.96 0.23 -14.74
N PRO A 29 11.81 1.03 -15.40
CA PRO A 29 12.93 1.72 -14.79
C PRO A 29 12.51 3.06 -14.17
N MET A 30 12.52 3.17 -12.84
CA MET A 30 12.93 4.39 -12.13
C MET A 30 12.94 4.15 -10.62
N ARG A 31 14.07 3.64 -10.12
CA ARG A 31 14.44 3.80 -8.71
C ARG A 31 14.80 5.26 -8.43
N LYS A 32 13.85 6.18 -8.62
CA LYS A 32 13.98 7.59 -8.22
C LYS A 32 13.57 7.78 -6.76
N TYR A 33 12.82 6.83 -6.19
CA TYR A 33 12.35 6.87 -4.81
C TYR A 33 12.82 5.64 -4.03
N GLY A 34 13.84 5.86 -3.20
CA GLY A 34 14.14 5.14 -1.95
C GLY A 34 14.10 3.61 -1.97
N LYS A 35 12.97 3.04 -1.59
CA LYS A 35 12.70 1.62 -1.33
C LYS A 35 11.19 1.39 -1.40
N GLN A 36 10.75 0.18 -1.75
CA GLN A 36 9.35 -0.19 -1.85
C GLN A 36 9.14 -1.61 -1.33
N GLU A 37 8.00 -1.90 -0.72
CA GLU A 37 7.65 -3.21 -0.17
C GLU A 37 6.16 -3.47 -0.34
N THR A 38 5.78 -4.74 -0.54
CA THR A 38 4.37 -5.14 -0.65
C THR A 38 4.03 -6.11 0.47
N HIS A 39 2.88 -5.91 1.10
CA HIS A 39 2.35 -6.74 2.17
C HIS A 39 0.89 -7.09 1.90
N THR A 40 0.51 -8.33 2.14
CA THR A 40 -0.88 -8.78 2.01
C THR A 40 -1.53 -8.80 3.39
N VAL A 41 -2.62 -8.05 3.57
CA VAL A 41 -3.42 -8.01 4.81
C VAL A 41 -4.89 -8.22 4.45
N GLU A 42 -5.58 -9.14 5.12
CA GLU A 42 -6.99 -9.48 4.85
C GLU A 42 -7.30 -9.77 3.37
N GLY A 43 -6.32 -10.33 2.64
CA GLY A 43 -6.45 -10.64 1.21
C GLY A 43 -6.31 -9.46 0.26
N VAL A 44 -5.92 -8.28 0.77
CA VAL A 44 -5.60 -7.07 -0.01
C VAL A 44 -4.09 -6.84 0.00
N ASP A 45 -3.51 -6.62 -1.17
CA ASP A 45 -2.09 -6.31 -1.33
C ASP A 45 -1.85 -4.79 -1.21
N TYR A 46 -1.09 -4.41 -0.19
CA TYR A 46 -0.67 -3.04 0.07
C TYR A 46 0.78 -2.83 -0.34
N THR A 47 1.03 -1.80 -1.16
CA THR A 47 2.36 -1.38 -1.57
C THR A 47 2.76 -0.12 -0.83
N PHE A 48 3.85 -0.22 -0.08
CA PHE A 48 4.46 0.88 0.66
C PHE A 48 5.67 1.41 -0.09
N GLN A 49 5.83 2.72 -0.11
CA GLN A 49 6.96 3.40 -0.72
C GLN A 49 7.60 4.35 0.29
N PHE A 50 8.93 4.33 0.36
CA PHE A 50 9.64 5.25 1.25
C PHE A 50 9.62 6.67 0.65
N PRO A 51 9.04 7.66 1.36
CA PRO A 51 8.92 9.03 0.82
C PRO A 51 10.23 9.83 0.92
N GLY A 52 11.26 9.27 1.56
CA GLY A 52 12.54 9.93 1.79
C GLY A 52 12.69 10.42 3.23
N VAL A 53 13.95 10.56 3.68
CA VAL A 53 14.28 10.88 5.08
C VAL A 53 13.66 12.20 5.54
N ARG A 54 13.86 13.27 4.75
CA ARG A 54 13.31 14.59 5.07
C ARG A 54 11.79 14.56 5.19
N HIS A 55 11.11 13.89 4.27
CA HIS A 55 9.65 13.83 4.26
C HIS A 55 9.14 12.99 5.43
N THR A 56 9.79 11.87 5.74
CA THR A 56 9.43 11.04 6.90
C THR A 56 9.55 11.82 8.21
N GLN A 57 10.60 12.66 8.37
CA GLN A 57 10.71 13.53 9.54
C GLN A 57 9.60 14.59 9.57
N GLN A 58 9.18 15.13 8.41
CA GLN A 58 8.05 16.06 8.34
C GLN A 58 6.73 15.40 8.75
N ILE A 59 6.52 14.13 8.42
CA ILE A 59 5.35 13.35 8.87
C ILE A 59 5.34 13.22 10.41
N ILE A 60 6.49 12.90 11.02
CA ILE A 60 6.62 12.79 12.48
C ILE A 60 6.41 14.15 13.16
N ASP A 61 6.92 15.22 12.56
CA ASP A 61 6.79 16.57 13.11
C ASP A 61 5.37 17.13 12.96
N SER A 62 4.67 16.85 11.85
CA SER A 62 3.28 17.27 11.63
C SER A 62 2.29 16.54 12.55
N ALA A 63 2.66 15.34 13.00
CA ALA A 63 1.89 14.60 14.00
C ALA A 63 1.97 15.19 15.41
N LYS A 64 2.92 16.09 15.71
CA LYS A 64 3.03 16.72 17.03
C LYS A 64 1.97 17.80 17.19
N LEU A 65 1.07 17.60 18.15
CA LEU A 65 0.05 18.56 18.55
C LEU A 65 0.64 19.63 19.50
N PRO A 66 -0.08 20.76 19.71
CA PRO A 66 0.29 21.74 20.72
C PRO A 66 0.52 21.08 22.09
N GLY A 67 1.61 21.46 22.77
CA GLY A 67 2.00 20.85 24.04
C GLY A 67 2.87 19.59 23.91
N GLY A 68 3.28 19.21 22.69
CA GLY A 68 4.22 18.11 22.47
C GLY A 68 3.60 16.72 22.50
N VAL A 69 2.26 16.64 22.50
CA VAL A 69 1.51 15.37 22.44
C VAL A 69 1.55 14.84 21.01
N PHE A 70 1.80 13.54 20.85
CA PHE A 70 1.76 12.90 19.54
C PHE A 70 0.31 12.58 19.14
N GLY A 71 -0.15 13.12 18.01
CA GLY A 71 -1.46 12.85 17.45
C GLY A 71 -1.41 11.69 16.46
N GLU A 72 -1.76 10.51 16.94
CA GLU A 72 -1.76 9.27 16.14
C GLU A 72 -2.65 9.38 14.89
N THR A 73 -3.80 10.06 14.97
CA THR A 73 -4.67 10.32 13.81
C THR A 73 -3.94 11.13 12.74
N ASN A 74 -3.21 12.18 13.10
CA ASN A 74 -2.47 12.99 12.12
C ASN A 74 -1.33 12.18 11.49
N TYR A 75 -0.64 11.38 12.30
CA TYR A 75 0.43 10.51 11.84
C TYR A 75 -0.08 9.46 10.84
N ASN A 76 -1.14 8.74 11.20
CA ASN A 76 -1.68 7.68 10.35
C ASN A 76 -2.32 8.26 9.07
N THR A 77 -2.91 9.45 9.13
CA THR A 77 -3.35 10.18 7.92
C THR A 77 -2.19 10.42 6.95
N ALA A 78 -1.06 10.88 7.46
CA ALA A 78 0.12 11.16 6.65
C ALA A 78 0.77 9.86 6.11
N ILE A 79 0.79 8.78 6.89
CA ILE A 79 1.21 7.45 6.41
C ILE A 79 0.35 7.01 5.21
N MET A 80 -0.97 7.09 5.34
CA MET A 80 -1.90 6.71 4.27
C MET A 80 -1.67 7.49 2.97
N SER A 81 -1.38 8.79 3.08
CA SER A 81 -1.11 9.65 1.93
C SER A 81 0.25 9.37 1.27
N ASP A 82 1.31 9.35 2.08
CA ASP A 82 2.68 9.53 1.61
C ASP A 82 3.50 8.23 1.58
N VAL A 83 3.04 7.20 2.29
CA VAL A 83 3.73 5.91 2.41
C VAL A 83 2.95 4.82 1.69
N ILE A 84 1.63 4.76 1.85
CA ILE A 84 0.78 3.77 1.19
C ILE A 84 0.39 4.29 -0.20
N ILE A 85 0.96 3.69 -1.24
CA ILE A 85 0.72 4.14 -2.62
C ILE A 85 -0.39 3.36 -3.32
N SER A 86 -0.65 2.12 -2.90
CA SER A 86 -1.66 1.23 -3.47
C SER A 86 -2.10 0.19 -2.43
N PRO A 87 -3.41 -0.12 -2.31
CA PRO A 87 -4.51 0.72 -2.77
C PRO A 87 -4.43 2.12 -2.14
N LYS A 88 -5.13 3.10 -2.72
CA LYS A 88 -5.27 4.40 -2.08
C LYS A 88 -6.27 4.25 -0.93
N VAL A 89 -5.76 4.44 0.28
CA VAL A 89 -6.51 4.30 1.53
C VAL A 89 -6.66 5.66 2.20
N ASP A 90 -7.78 5.83 2.88
CA ASP A 90 -8.13 6.97 3.70
C ASP A 90 -9.02 6.50 4.86
N TRP A 91 -9.53 7.42 5.68
CA TRP A 91 -10.37 7.05 6.82
C TRP A 91 -11.67 6.37 6.40
N ASP A 92 -12.27 6.80 5.29
CA ASP A 92 -13.52 6.22 4.79
C ASP A 92 -13.29 4.77 4.29
N TYR A 93 -12.12 4.48 3.71
CA TYR A 93 -11.73 3.12 3.33
C TYR A 93 -11.79 2.15 4.51
N TRP A 94 -11.33 2.58 5.69
CA TRP A 94 -11.27 1.74 6.90
C TRP A 94 -12.61 1.61 7.64
N GLU A 95 -13.62 2.41 7.30
CA GLU A 95 -14.99 2.18 7.77
C GLU A 95 -15.62 0.94 7.08
N GLU A 96 -15.12 0.58 5.89
CA GLU A 96 -15.60 -0.54 5.08
C GLU A 96 -14.63 -1.73 5.03
N HIS A 97 -13.36 -1.54 5.39
CA HIS A 97 -12.30 -2.55 5.32
C HIS A 97 -11.61 -2.76 6.67
N ASP A 98 -11.45 -4.03 7.03
CA ASP A 98 -10.66 -4.43 8.19
C ASP A 98 -9.15 -4.37 7.91
N GLY A 99 -8.34 -4.53 8.97
CA GLY A 99 -6.87 -4.62 8.85
C GLY A 99 -6.13 -3.30 9.04
N TYR A 100 -6.82 -2.19 9.32
CA TYR A 100 -6.22 -0.87 9.60
C TYR A 100 -5.00 -0.95 10.53
N GLY A 101 -5.16 -1.57 11.70
CA GLY A 101 -4.10 -1.62 12.71
C GLY A 101 -2.86 -2.36 12.24
N GLU A 102 -3.04 -3.45 11.48
CA GLU A 102 -1.93 -4.22 10.93
C GLU A 102 -1.22 -3.45 9.81
N VAL A 103 -1.98 -2.85 8.90
CA VAL A 103 -1.43 -2.06 7.79
C VAL A 103 -0.63 -0.85 8.31
N MET A 104 -1.16 -0.12 9.31
CA MET A 104 -0.44 1.00 9.92
C MET A 104 0.83 0.55 10.65
N ALA A 105 0.77 -0.58 11.38
CA ALA A 105 1.94 -1.12 12.08
C ALA A 105 3.04 -1.59 11.11
N LEU A 106 2.67 -2.22 10.01
CA LEU A 106 3.61 -2.63 8.96
C LEU A 106 4.23 -1.41 8.27
N ALA A 107 3.45 -0.37 8.01
CA ALA A 107 3.95 0.87 7.42
C ALA A 107 4.90 1.62 8.37
N ASP A 108 4.59 1.73 9.66
CA ASP A 108 5.47 2.31 10.68
C ASP A 108 6.79 1.52 10.79
N ASN A 109 6.72 0.18 10.84
CA ASN A 109 7.90 -0.67 10.86
C ASN A 109 8.77 -0.48 9.62
N PHE A 110 8.15 -0.39 8.45
CA PHE A 110 8.83 -0.12 7.19
C PHE A 110 9.60 1.21 7.23
N LEU A 111 9.00 2.28 7.77
CA LEU A 111 9.68 3.57 7.96
C LEU A 111 10.83 3.46 8.96
N GLY A 112 10.61 2.86 10.13
CA GLY A 112 11.62 2.69 11.18
C GLY A 112 12.85 1.92 10.69
N ARG A 113 12.65 0.80 9.99
CA ARG A 113 13.72 0.01 9.37
C ARG A 113 14.44 0.74 8.23
N THR A 114 13.75 1.66 7.55
CA THR A 114 14.35 2.40 6.44
C THR A 114 15.16 3.61 6.91
N LEU A 115 14.83 4.17 8.07
CA LEU A 115 15.53 5.29 8.70
C LEU A 115 16.75 4.87 9.54
N GLY A 116 16.72 3.69 10.15
CA GLY A 116 17.83 3.11 10.93
C GLY A 116 18.91 2.48 10.06
#